data_AF-A0A2G6CUY8-F1
#
_entry.id   AF-A0A2G6CUY8-F1
#
_cell.length_a   1.000
_cell.length_b   1.000
_cell.length_c   1.000
_cell.angle_alpha   90.00
_cell.angle_beta   90.00
_cell.angle_gamma   90.00
#
_symmetry.space_group_name_H-M   'P 1'
#
loop_
_entity.id
_entity.type
_entity.pdbx_description
1 polymer ?
#
loop_
_entity_poly.entity_id
_entity_poly.type
_entity_poly.pdbx_seq_one_letter_code
_entity_poly.pdbx_strand_id
1 'polypeptide(L)'
;MFICFIAACELIRKESVLNRYLEHSERIRGVLFPVCLLGVMIGMLLLLKKNYYPFIVFFYVFLGWRLFVIKRTERGSFLLKLVMLTVMALMVAGFRISLDYYVNGLDRNEKLLEMEERLAQQAYKPSTPLDHKYGNLFQKARGVPLRDLIVTQNWFEKTLYSAFGVYGYTNIIASDGYYRIVSRAAALFMVVVCLLVLLRGGLVDSLFLVGAVGLSVALVGVSLYHSWTMDFQPQGRYLFPILPMFAIVLGRGRAYMNSPLAIIGMSQLFLLALYSFIFIALVGVANM
;
A
#
# COMPACT_ATOMS: atom_id res chain seq x y z
N MET A 1 -1.04 3.23 5.53
CA MET A 1 -0.52 4.20 4.54
C MET A 1 0.62 5.05 5.11
N PHE A 2 0.41 5.80 6.21
CA PHE A 2 1.44 6.68 6.80
C PHE A 2 2.78 5.98 7.10
N ILE A 3 2.76 4.81 7.75
CA ILE A 3 3.99 4.05 8.06
C ILE A 3 4.75 3.65 6.79
N CYS A 4 4.05 3.26 5.72
CA CYS A 4 4.68 2.93 4.44
C CYS A 4 5.34 4.14 3.78
N PHE A 5 4.73 5.33 3.93
CA PHE A 5 5.32 6.58 3.47
C PHE A 5 6.61 6.89 4.24
N ILE A 6 6.60 6.80 5.57
CA ILE A 6 7.83 6.97 6.38
C ILE A 6 8.89 5.97 5.96
N ALA A 7 8.54 4.69 5.80
CA ALA A 7 9.48 3.66 5.37
C ALA A 7 10.10 3.97 3.99
N ALA A 8 9.30 4.45 3.03
CA ALA A 8 9.81 4.90 1.74
C ALA A 8 10.78 6.09 1.89
N CYS A 9 10.46 7.07 2.76
CA CYS A 9 11.37 8.18 3.06
C CYS A 9 12.68 7.72 3.71
N GLU A 10 12.62 6.80 4.67
CA GLU A 10 13.79 6.21 5.32
C GLU A 10 14.68 5.47 4.32
N LEU A 11 14.10 4.85 3.30
CA LEU A 11 14.85 4.15 2.26
C LEU A 11 15.62 5.11 1.33
N ILE A 12 15.00 6.23 0.97
CA ILE A 12 15.51 7.15 -0.07
C ILE A 12 16.41 8.26 0.46
N ARG A 13 16.09 8.85 1.62
CA ARG A 13 16.83 10.01 2.11
C ARG A 13 18.20 9.59 2.59
N LYS A 14 19.28 10.12 2.00
CA LYS A 14 20.67 9.78 2.39
C LYS A 14 20.93 9.91 3.90
N GLU A 15 20.44 10.99 4.49
CA GLU A 15 20.58 11.30 5.92
C GLU A 15 19.52 10.62 6.82
N SER A 16 18.75 9.67 6.29
CA SER A 16 17.76 8.94 7.09
C SER A 16 18.42 8.14 8.20
N VAL A 17 17.65 7.77 9.23
CA VAL A 17 18.18 6.92 10.30
C VAL A 17 18.58 5.56 9.72
N LEU A 18 17.79 5.02 8.80
CA LEU A 18 18.06 3.74 8.16
C LEU A 18 19.37 3.74 7.39
N ASN A 19 19.59 4.77 6.56
CA ASN A 19 20.78 4.87 5.73
C ASN A 19 22.04 5.12 6.55
N ARG A 20 21.96 6.02 7.54
CA ARG A 20 23.07 6.25 8.47
C ARG A 20 23.45 5.00 9.24
N TYR A 21 22.45 4.26 9.73
CA TYR A 21 22.69 2.99 10.43
C TYR A 21 23.34 1.95 9.52
N LEU A 22 22.82 1.75 8.31
CA LEU A 22 23.32 0.71 7.40
C LEU A 22 24.70 1.02 6.82
N GLU A 23 24.99 2.28 6.46
CA GLU A 23 26.21 2.65 5.73
C GLU A 23 27.37 3.07 6.64
N HIS A 24 27.11 3.73 7.78
CA HIS A 24 28.19 4.23 8.64
C HIS A 24 28.55 3.26 9.77
N SER A 25 29.84 3.17 10.11
CA SER A 25 30.32 2.43 11.28
C SER A 25 30.22 3.23 12.59
N GLU A 26 29.46 4.33 12.60
CA GLU A 26 29.38 5.22 13.75
C GLU A 26 29.04 4.45 15.03
N ARG A 27 29.77 4.78 16.09
CA ARG A 27 29.61 4.20 17.42
C ARG A 27 28.14 4.34 17.83
N ILE A 28 27.53 3.25 18.26
CA ILE A 28 26.09 3.09 18.61
C ILE A 28 25.55 4.13 19.62
N ARG A 29 26.43 4.88 20.31
CA ARG A 29 26.04 5.93 21.27
C ARG A 29 25.29 7.06 20.56
N GLY A 30 24.00 7.19 20.85
CA GLY A 30 23.10 8.19 20.27
C GLY A 30 22.22 7.68 19.11
N VAL A 31 22.53 6.50 18.57
CA VAL A 31 21.81 5.91 17.41
C VAL A 31 20.90 4.75 17.81
N LEU A 32 21.06 4.20 19.03
CA LEU A 32 20.27 3.06 19.52
C LEU A 32 18.77 3.33 19.54
N PHE A 33 18.32 4.44 20.15
CA PHE A 33 16.89 4.76 20.22
C PHE A 33 16.26 4.94 18.83
N PRO A 34 16.84 5.74 17.91
CA PRO A 34 16.37 5.81 16.53
C PRO A 34 16.31 4.46 15.81
N VAL A 35 17.31 3.58 16.03
CA VAL A 35 17.33 2.24 15.43
C VAL A 35 16.23 1.35 16.01
N CYS A 36 15.99 1.39 17.32
CA CYS A 36 14.85 0.72 17.93
C CYS A 36 13.52 1.17 17.31
N LEU A 37 13.35 2.48 17.11
CA LEU A 37 12.16 3.04 16.45
C LEU A 37 12.02 2.54 15.01
N LEU A 38 13.11 2.38 14.26
CA LEU A 38 13.08 1.77 12.93
C LEU A 38 12.63 0.31 12.95
N GLY A 39 13.12 -0.50 13.90
CA GLY A 39 12.67 -1.88 14.02
C GLY A 39 11.20 -1.98 14.40
N VAL A 40 10.72 -1.10 15.29
CA VAL A 40 9.28 -0.98 15.58
C VAL A 40 8.50 -0.60 14.32
N MET A 41 8.96 0.40 13.57
CA MET A 41 8.32 0.82 12.32
C MET A 41 8.21 -0.33 11.30
N ILE A 42 9.30 -1.08 11.08
CA ILE A 42 9.30 -2.22 10.16
C ILE A 42 8.45 -3.37 10.72
N GLY A 43 8.47 -3.61 12.03
CA GLY A 43 7.58 -4.56 12.69
C GLY A 43 6.11 -4.20 12.49
N MET A 44 5.76 -2.92 12.58
CA MET A 44 4.42 -2.43 12.27
C MET A 44 4.05 -2.62 10.80
N LEU A 45 5.00 -2.53 9.86
CA LEU A 45 4.73 -2.86 8.45
C LEU A 45 4.29 -4.31 8.30
N LEU A 46 4.94 -5.26 8.99
CA LEU A 46 4.58 -6.69 8.94
C LEU A 46 3.19 -6.97 9.52
N LEU A 47 2.75 -6.14 10.46
CA LEU A 47 1.41 -6.19 11.07
C LEU A 47 0.33 -5.47 10.25
N LEU A 48 0.69 -4.80 9.14
CA LEU A 48 -0.31 -4.23 8.23
C LEU A 48 -1.14 -5.33 7.56
N LYS A 49 -2.29 -4.93 7.01
CA LYS A 49 -3.13 -5.81 6.19
C LYS A 49 -2.31 -6.45 5.07
N LYS A 50 -2.65 -7.71 4.71
CA LYS A 50 -1.93 -8.52 3.71
C LYS A 50 -1.73 -7.83 2.37
N ASN A 51 -2.64 -6.95 1.97
CA ASN A 51 -2.52 -6.17 0.74
C ASN A 51 -1.30 -5.23 0.73
N TYR A 52 -0.69 -4.91 1.88
CA TYR A 52 0.54 -4.13 1.99
C TYR A 52 1.82 -4.94 1.79
N TYR A 53 1.77 -6.27 1.77
CA TYR A 53 2.96 -7.11 1.63
C TYR A 53 3.75 -6.90 0.33
N PRO A 54 3.14 -6.62 -0.83
CA PRO A 54 3.88 -6.22 -2.03
C PRO A 54 4.83 -5.04 -1.81
N PHE A 55 4.41 -4.03 -1.03
CA PHE A 55 5.30 -2.91 -0.67
C PHE A 55 6.47 -3.36 0.21
N ILE A 56 6.23 -4.27 1.17
CA ILE A 56 7.30 -4.82 2.04
C ILE A 56 8.31 -5.59 1.21
N VAL A 57 7.84 -6.42 0.28
CA VAL A 57 8.69 -7.15 -0.67
C VAL A 57 9.52 -6.15 -1.48
N PHE A 58 8.89 -5.12 -2.06
CA PHE A 58 9.59 -4.10 -2.83
C PHE A 58 10.65 -3.34 -2.01
N PHE A 59 10.33 -3.01 -0.76
CA PHE A 59 11.25 -2.39 0.20
C PHE A 59 12.50 -3.25 0.44
N TYR A 60 12.33 -4.55 0.69
CA TYR A 60 13.46 -5.47 0.88
C TYR A 60 14.22 -5.78 -0.41
N VAL A 61 13.55 -5.84 -1.56
CA VAL A 61 14.23 -5.97 -2.87
C VAL A 61 15.17 -4.79 -3.11
N PHE A 62 14.75 -3.57 -2.77
CA PHE A 62 15.60 -2.39 -2.87
C PHE A 62 16.81 -2.46 -1.93
N LEU A 63 16.63 -2.89 -0.68
CA LEU A 63 17.74 -3.10 0.26
C LEU A 63 18.69 -4.21 -0.22
N GLY A 64 18.15 -5.29 -0.77
CA GLY A 64 18.92 -6.37 -1.38
C GLY A 64 19.77 -5.87 -2.55
N TRP A 65 19.18 -5.08 -3.45
CA TRP A 65 19.93 -4.44 -4.54
C TRP A 65 21.08 -3.56 -4.02
N ARG A 66 20.87 -2.78 -2.95
CA ARG A 66 21.95 -1.96 -2.34
C ARG A 66 23.10 -2.79 -1.79
N LEU A 67 22.80 -3.95 -1.20
CA LEU A 67 23.82 -4.89 -0.75
C LEU A 67 24.72 -5.37 -1.91
N PHE A 68 24.19 -5.47 -3.13
CA PHE A 68 24.99 -5.82 -4.31
C PHE A 68 25.87 -4.66 -4.80
N VAL A 69 25.42 -3.41 -4.66
CA VAL A 69 26.14 -2.23 -5.17
C VAL A 69 27.20 -1.71 -4.19
N ILE A 70 27.03 -1.93 -2.89
CA ILE A 70 28.02 -1.50 -1.89
C ILE A 70 29.34 -2.27 -2.03
N LYS A 71 30.45 -1.64 -1.60
CA LYS A 71 31.80 -2.21 -1.61
C LYS A 71 31.82 -3.56 -0.91
N ARG A 72 32.55 -4.53 -1.48
CA ARG A 72 32.61 -5.92 -0.97
C ARG A 72 33.03 -6.00 0.50
N THR A 73 33.91 -5.11 0.94
CA THR A 73 34.40 -5.00 2.32
C THR A 73 33.31 -4.59 3.33
N GLU A 74 32.30 -3.84 2.89
CA GLU A 74 31.24 -3.30 3.75
C GLU A 74 29.98 -4.19 3.76
N ARG A 75 29.86 -5.12 2.80
CA ARG A 75 28.68 -6.01 2.64
C ARG A 75 28.35 -6.80 3.91
N GLY A 76 29.37 -7.35 4.59
CA GLY A 76 29.16 -8.14 5.80
C GLY A 76 28.53 -7.31 6.93
N SER A 77 29.05 -6.10 7.15
CA SER A 77 28.52 -5.17 8.15
C SER A 77 27.09 -4.72 7.81
N PHE A 78 26.85 -4.36 6.54
CA PHE A 78 25.51 -3.99 6.06
C PHE A 78 24.51 -5.12 6.26
N LEU A 79 24.86 -6.35 5.86
CA LEU A 79 23.99 -7.52 5.98
C LEU A 79 23.69 -7.84 7.44
N LEU A 80 24.70 -7.83 8.31
CA LEU A 80 24.51 -8.07 9.75
C LEU A 80 23.53 -7.07 10.36
N LYS A 81 23.69 -5.78 10.06
CA LYS A 81 22.79 -4.71 10.54
C LYS A 81 21.37 -4.86 10.00
N LEU A 82 21.23 -5.22 8.72
CA LEU A 82 19.93 -5.50 8.11
C LEU A 82 19.24 -6.72 8.76
N VAL A 83 20.00 -7.76 9.08
CA VAL A 83 19.49 -8.95 9.80
C VAL A 83 19.07 -8.56 11.21
N MET A 84 19.89 -7.81 11.96
CA MET A 84 19.53 -7.33 13.29
C MET A 84 18.24 -6.52 13.28
N LEU A 85 18.09 -5.60 12.32
CA LEU A 85 16.89 -4.78 12.17
C LEU A 85 15.65 -5.64 11.83
N THR A 86 15.81 -6.63 10.95
CA THR A 86 14.75 -7.57 10.58
C THR A 86 14.34 -8.46 11.76
N VAL A 87 15.31 -8.98 12.53
CA VAL A 87 15.03 -9.77 13.74
C VAL A 87 14.28 -8.92 14.77
N MET A 88 14.67 -7.65 14.96
CA MET A 88 13.94 -6.72 15.82
C MET A 88 12.50 -6.47 15.34
N ALA A 89 12.30 -6.27 14.04
CA ALA A 89 10.97 -6.13 13.45
C ALA A 89 10.11 -7.39 13.66
N LEU A 90 10.70 -8.58 13.48
CA LEU A 90 10.05 -9.86 13.72
C LEU A 90 9.72 -10.07 15.20
N MET A 91 10.56 -9.61 16.13
CA MET A 91 10.25 -9.64 17.57
C MET A 91 9.05 -8.75 17.89
N VAL A 92 8.95 -7.55 17.32
CA VAL A 92 7.80 -6.65 17.52
C VAL A 92 6.52 -7.26 16.96
N ALA A 93 6.56 -7.75 15.71
CA ALA A 93 5.41 -8.40 15.08
C ALA A 93 5.01 -9.68 15.81
N GLY A 94 6.00 -10.52 16.12
CA GLY A 94 5.87 -11.76 16.86
C GLY A 94 5.27 -11.54 18.24
N PHE A 95 5.73 -10.53 18.99
CA PHE A 95 5.16 -10.19 20.29
C PHE A 95 3.66 -9.85 20.18
N ARG A 96 3.25 -9.03 19.21
CA ARG A 96 1.83 -8.69 19.02
C ARG A 96 0.99 -9.89 18.62
N ILE A 97 1.52 -10.77 17.78
CA ILE A 97 0.86 -12.01 17.34
C ILE A 97 0.76 -13.00 18.51
N SER A 98 1.83 -13.18 19.29
CA SER A 98 1.84 -14.05 20.47
C SER A 98 0.87 -13.58 21.53
N LEU A 99 0.77 -12.26 21.79
CA LEU A 99 -0.26 -11.72 22.68
C LEU A 99 -1.67 -11.99 22.17
N ASP A 100 -1.87 -11.94 20.85
CA ASP A 100 -3.17 -12.26 20.25
C ASP A 100 -3.56 -13.72 20.52
N TYR A 101 -2.64 -14.66 20.32
CA TYR A 101 -2.87 -16.08 20.60
C TYR A 101 -2.93 -16.40 22.09
N TYR A 102 -2.19 -15.68 22.93
CA TYR A 102 -2.23 -15.84 24.38
C TYR A 102 -3.62 -15.47 24.93
N VAL A 103 -4.21 -14.37 24.43
CA VAL A 103 -5.54 -13.92 24.87
C VAL A 103 -6.66 -14.75 24.23
N ASN A 104 -6.57 -15.04 22.93
CA ASN A 104 -7.68 -15.65 22.19
C ASN A 104 -7.61 -17.19 22.10
N GLY A 105 -6.47 -17.80 22.45
CA GLY A 105 -6.21 -19.22 22.28
C GLY A 105 -5.77 -19.58 20.86
N LEU A 106 -5.27 -20.82 20.68
CA LEU A 106 -4.86 -21.36 19.37
C LEU A 106 -6.05 -21.64 18.45
N ASP A 107 -7.22 -21.88 19.03
CA ASP A 107 -8.54 -22.08 18.42
C ASP A 107 -9.21 -20.74 17.99
N ARG A 108 -8.47 -19.63 17.99
CA ARG A 108 -8.95 -18.30 17.62
C ARG A 108 -9.79 -18.28 16.34
N ASN A 109 -9.40 -19.01 15.30
CA ASN A 109 -10.12 -19.00 14.03
C ASN A 109 -11.49 -19.69 14.14
N GLU A 110 -11.60 -20.75 14.94
CA GLU A 110 -12.86 -21.44 15.22
C GLU A 110 -13.78 -20.51 16.04
N LYS A 111 -13.23 -19.87 17.08
CA LYS A 111 -13.94 -18.84 17.86
C LYS A 111 -14.45 -17.70 17.00
N LEU A 112 -13.67 -17.23 16.02
CA LEU A 112 -14.11 -16.19 15.09
C LEU A 112 -15.29 -16.67 14.24
N LEU A 113 -15.24 -17.88 13.69
CA LEU A 113 -16.34 -18.46 12.92
C LEU A 113 -17.60 -18.64 13.77
N GLU A 114 -17.45 -19.11 15.01
CA GLU A 114 -18.58 -19.22 15.95
C GLU A 114 -19.18 -17.85 16.27
N MET A 115 -18.35 -16.84 16.52
CA MET A 115 -18.83 -15.48 16.78
C MET A 115 -19.49 -14.87 15.54
N GLU A 116 -18.96 -15.11 14.35
CA GLU A 116 -19.56 -14.69 13.09
C GLU A 116 -20.93 -15.33 12.89
N GLU A 117 -21.07 -16.62 13.17
CA GLU A 117 -22.35 -17.34 13.12
C GLU A 117 -23.38 -16.81 14.12
N ARG A 118 -22.94 -16.45 15.34
CA ARG A 118 -23.82 -15.94 16.40
C ARG A 118 -24.24 -14.48 16.18
N LEU A 119 -23.34 -13.62 15.71
CA LEU A 119 -23.53 -12.17 15.70
C LEU A 119 -23.86 -11.59 14.32
N ALA A 120 -23.50 -12.26 13.23
CA ALA A 120 -23.77 -11.73 11.91
C ALA A 120 -25.27 -11.73 11.60
N GLN A 121 -25.72 -10.72 10.85
CA GLN A 121 -27.05 -10.73 10.26
C GLN A 121 -27.20 -11.96 9.36
N GLN A 122 -28.42 -12.49 9.23
CA GLN A 122 -28.67 -13.75 8.52
C GLN A 122 -28.02 -13.79 7.12
N ALA A 123 -28.07 -12.70 6.35
CA ALA A 123 -27.47 -12.64 5.01
C ALA A 123 -25.93 -12.74 4.97
N TYR A 124 -25.24 -12.63 6.10
CA TYR A 124 -23.78 -12.67 6.21
C TYR A 124 -23.27 -13.88 7.01
N LYS A 125 -24.15 -14.62 7.70
CA LYS A 125 -23.74 -15.80 8.48
C LYS A 125 -23.07 -16.86 7.61
N PRO A 126 -22.00 -17.53 8.09
CA PRO A 126 -21.37 -18.65 7.40
C PRO A 126 -22.36 -19.73 6.97
N SER A 127 -23.28 -20.15 7.86
CA SER A 127 -24.26 -21.23 7.63
C SER A 127 -25.34 -20.91 6.60
N THR A 128 -25.60 -19.63 6.32
CA THR A 128 -26.68 -19.23 5.40
C THR A 128 -26.41 -19.76 3.98
N PRO A 129 -27.37 -20.47 3.36
CA PRO A 129 -27.28 -20.91 1.97
C PRO A 129 -26.98 -19.75 1.01
N LEU A 130 -26.23 -20.02 -0.06
CA LEU A 130 -25.70 -18.98 -0.95
C LEU A 130 -26.80 -18.08 -1.54
N ASP A 131 -27.94 -18.64 -1.94
CA ASP A 131 -29.10 -17.93 -2.46
C ASP A 131 -29.70 -16.92 -1.46
N HIS A 132 -29.58 -17.18 -0.16
CA HIS A 132 -30.05 -16.30 0.92
C HIS A 132 -28.98 -15.34 1.47
N LYS A 133 -27.71 -15.49 1.04
CA LYS A 133 -26.65 -14.55 1.41
C LYS A 133 -26.80 -13.21 0.68
N TYR A 134 -26.17 -12.16 1.20
CA TYR A 134 -26.13 -10.86 0.55
C TYR A 134 -25.60 -10.95 -0.89
N GLY A 135 -26.25 -10.25 -1.83
CA GLY A 135 -26.05 -10.43 -3.26
C GLY A 135 -24.65 -10.11 -3.77
N ASN A 136 -23.89 -9.28 -3.03
CA ASN A 136 -22.52 -8.92 -3.38
C ASN A 136 -21.45 -9.93 -2.93
N LEU A 137 -21.83 -10.93 -2.13
CA LEU A 137 -20.93 -11.98 -1.67
C LEU A 137 -20.84 -13.12 -2.68
N PHE A 138 -19.63 -13.68 -2.81
CA PHE A 138 -19.34 -14.89 -3.57
C PHE A 138 -19.84 -14.86 -5.03
N GLN A 139 -19.67 -13.74 -5.73
CA GLN A 139 -20.15 -13.53 -7.11
C GLN A 139 -19.74 -14.65 -8.07
N LYS A 140 -18.49 -15.12 -7.98
CA LYS A 140 -18.00 -16.27 -8.77
C LYS A 140 -18.79 -17.54 -8.49
N ALA A 141 -19.08 -17.84 -7.23
CA ALA A 141 -19.85 -19.03 -6.85
C ALA A 141 -21.32 -18.95 -7.30
N ARG A 142 -21.85 -17.73 -7.45
CA ARG A 142 -23.18 -17.46 -8.02
C ARG A 142 -23.21 -17.54 -9.57
N GLY A 143 -22.10 -17.89 -10.21
CA GLY A 143 -22.00 -17.98 -11.66
C GLY A 143 -21.86 -16.64 -12.37
N VAL A 144 -21.65 -15.53 -11.65
CA VAL A 144 -21.46 -14.21 -12.26
C VAL A 144 -20.08 -14.18 -12.94
N PRO A 145 -20.01 -13.94 -14.26
CA PRO A 145 -18.74 -13.90 -14.96
C PRO A 145 -17.92 -12.66 -14.55
N LEU A 146 -16.60 -12.79 -14.54
CA LEU A 146 -15.68 -11.70 -14.18
C LEU A 146 -15.90 -10.44 -15.04
N ARG A 147 -16.28 -10.62 -16.31
CA ARG A 147 -16.61 -9.52 -17.24
C ARG A 147 -17.71 -8.63 -16.68
N ASP A 148 -18.72 -9.18 -16.03
CA ASP A 148 -19.85 -8.39 -15.53
C ASP A 148 -19.43 -7.52 -14.34
N LEU A 149 -18.47 -7.97 -13.53
CA LEU A 149 -17.89 -7.12 -12.48
C LEU A 149 -17.13 -5.94 -13.07
N ILE A 150 -16.36 -6.19 -14.13
CA ILE A 150 -15.54 -5.17 -14.79
C ILE A 150 -16.42 -4.15 -15.52
N VAL A 151 -17.35 -4.62 -16.35
CA VAL A 151 -18.11 -3.80 -17.30
C VAL A 151 -19.44 -3.34 -16.72
N THR A 152 -20.24 -4.26 -16.18
CA THR A 152 -21.59 -3.94 -15.70
C THR A 152 -21.53 -3.26 -14.34
N GLN A 153 -20.65 -3.72 -13.45
CA GLN A 153 -20.53 -3.18 -12.10
C GLN A 153 -19.45 -2.09 -11.96
N ASN A 154 -18.75 -1.74 -13.05
CA ASN A 154 -17.75 -0.67 -13.13
C ASN A 154 -16.68 -0.76 -12.03
N TRP A 155 -16.13 -1.97 -11.79
CA TRP A 155 -15.18 -2.20 -10.69
C TRP A 155 -13.99 -1.22 -10.69
N PHE A 156 -13.42 -0.95 -11.87
CA PHE A 156 -12.27 -0.03 -11.99
C PHE A 156 -12.64 1.40 -11.60
N GLU A 157 -13.78 1.89 -12.07
CA GLU A 157 -14.25 3.25 -11.78
C GLU A 157 -14.55 3.43 -10.30
N LYS A 158 -15.30 2.51 -9.69
CA LYS A 158 -15.61 2.55 -8.25
C LYS A 158 -14.35 2.47 -7.38
N THR A 159 -13.40 1.62 -7.77
CA THR A 159 -12.12 1.48 -7.07
C THR A 159 -11.30 2.76 -7.19
N LEU A 160 -11.30 3.39 -8.37
CA LEU A 160 -10.60 4.65 -8.63
C LEU A 160 -11.23 5.81 -7.84
N TYR A 161 -12.55 5.94 -7.87
CA TYR A 161 -13.26 7.01 -7.18
C TYR A 161 -13.02 6.93 -5.68
N SER A 162 -13.12 5.73 -5.10
CA SER A 162 -12.83 5.51 -3.70
C SER A 162 -11.35 5.68 -3.33
N ALA A 163 -10.42 5.58 -4.28
CA ALA A 163 -9.02 5.96 -4.06
C ALA A 163 -8.84 7.48 -3.96
N PHE A 164 -9.68 8.26 -4.66
CA PHE A 164 -9.53 9.70 -4.86
C PHE A 164 -10.61 10.55 -4.14
N GLY A 165 -11.23 9.99 -3.11
CA GLY A 165 -12.09 10.75 -2.21
C GLY A 165 -13.57 10.43 -2.40
N VAL A 166 -13.95 9.24 -1.95
CA VAL A 166 -15.33 8.90 -1.57
C VAL A 166 -15.35 8.82 -0.05
N TYR A 167 -16.15 9.66 0.61
CA TYR A 167 -16.13 9.86 2.05
C TYR A 167 -17.42 9.36 2.73
N GLY A 168 -17.46 9.40 4.06
CA GLY A 168 -18.67 9.13 4.85
C GLY A 168 -19.29 7.75 4.60
N TYR A 169 -18.49 6.68 4.67
CA TYR A 169 -18.93 5.31 4.37
C TYR A 169 -19.59 5.17 2.98
N THR A 170 -18.97 5.78 1.96
CA THR A 170 -19.42 5.76 0.56
C THR A 170 -20.67 6.56 0.24
N ASN A 171 -21.06 7.48 1.12
CA ASN A 171 -22.23 8.34 0.91
C ASN A 171 -21.88 9.75 0.39
N ILE A 172 -20.66 10.23 0.65
CA ILE A 172 -20.22 11.56 0.18
C ILE A 172 -19.36 11.36 -1.06
N ILE A 173 -19.96 11.62 -2.22
CA ILE A 173 -19.37 11.36 -3.53
C ILE A 173 -19.29 12.69 -4.29
N ALA A 174 -18.16 12.95 -4.95
CA ALA A 174 -18.00 14.10 -5.82
C ALA A 174 -18.77 13.93 -7.14
N SER A 175 -18.85 14.98 -7.95
CA SER A 175 -19.41 14.84 -9.30
C SER A 175 -18.54 13.95 -10.20
N ASP A 176 -19.15 13.24 -11.15
CA ASP A 176 -18.41 12.45 -12.15
C ASP A 176 -17.42 13.30 -12.96
N GLY A 177 -17.71 14.59 -13.12
CA GLY A 177 -16.78 15.55 -13.71
C GLY A 177 -15.47 15.65 -12.94
N TYR A 178 -15.56 15.78 -11.60
CA TYR A 178 -14.38 15.81 -10.73
C TYR A 178 -13.55 14.53 -10.87
N TYR A 179 -14.17 13.36 -10.75
CA TYR A 179 -13.41 12.11 -10.83
C TYR A 179 -12.80 11.87 -12.20
N ARG A 180 -13.46 12.25 -13.30
CA ARG A 180 -12.87 12.19 -14.65
C ARG A 180 -11.63 13.06 -14.76
N ILE A 181 -11.64 14.27 -14.20
CA ILE A 181 -10.48 15.18 -14.17
C ILE A 181 -9.33 14.55 -13.39
N VAL A 182 -9.59 14.09 -12.17
CA VAL A 182 -8.58 13.49 -11.30
C VAL A 182 -7.99 12.23 -11.91
N SER A 183 -8.83 11.37 -12.48
CA SER A 183 -8.40 10.12 -13.11
C SER A 183 -7.46 10.38 -14.30
N ARG A 184 -7.82 11.35 -15.15
CA ARG A 184 -6.97 11.76 -16.29
C ARG A 184 -5.68 12.42 -15.84
N ALA A 185 -5.74 13.29 -14.83
CA ALA A 185 -4.55 13.93 -14.26
C ALA A 185 -3.59 12.90 -13.65
N ALA A 186 -4.12 11.93 -12.89
CA ALA A 186 -3.33 10.85 -12.29
C ALA A 186 -2.72 9.95 -13.37
N ALA A 187 -3.51 9.53 -14.36
CA ALA A 187 -3.01 8.72 -15.47
C ALA A 187 -1.91 9.44 -16.25
N LEU A 188 -2.12 10.73 -16.60
CA LEU A 188 -1.11 11.54 -17.28
C LEU A 188 0.17 11.67 -16.45
N PHE A 189 0.05 11.97 -15.16
CA PHE A 189 1.20 12.06 -14.27
C PHE A 189 1.96 10.73 -14.19
N MET A 190 1.26 9.60 -14.09
CA MET A 190 1.89 8.27 -14.10
C MET A 190 2.63 7.99 -15.41
N VAL A 191 2.06 8.36 -16.56
CA VAL A 191 2.74 8.25 -17.87
C VAL A 191 4.01 9.10 -17.89
N VAL A 192 3.95 10.35 -17.43
CA VAL A 192 5.12 11.23 -17.34
C VAL A 192 6.21 10.62 -16.45
N VAL A 193 5.84 10.09 -15.28
CA VAL A 193 6.78 9.40 -14.37
C VAL A 193 7.45 8.23 -15.06
N CYS A 194 6.67 7.36 -15.71
CA CYS A 194 7.21 6.21 -16.43
C CYS A 194 8.17 6.63 -17.54
N LEU A 195 7.79 7.62 -18.36
CA LEU A 195 8.64 8.12 -19.44
C LEU A 195 9.93 8.75 -18.90
N LEU A 196 9.86 9.56 -17.85
CA LEU A 196 11.05 10.17 -17.25
C LEU A 196 12.03 9.12 -16.74
N VAL A 197 11.55 8.09 -16.06
CA VAL A 197 12.40 7.00 -15.54
C VAL A 197 12.99 6.19 -16.69
N LEU A 198 12.20 5.82 -17.70
CA LEU A 198 12.68 5.01 -18.83
C LEU A 198 13.68 5.76 -19.71
N LEU A 199 13.47 7.07 -19.91
CA LEU A 199 14.33 7.89 -20.77
C LEU A 199 15.58 8.41 -20.05
N ARG A 200 15.53 8.60 -18.72
CA ARG A 200 16.62 9.27 -17.97
C ARG A 200 17.21 8.47 -16.80
N GLY A 201 16.53 7.44 -16.29
CA GLY A 201 16.94 6.69 -15.10
C GLY A 201 17.90 5.51 -15.35
N GLY A 202 18.11 5.14 -16.61
CA GLY A 202 18.96 4.00 -16.97
C GLY A 202 18.35 2.64 -16.56
N LEU A 203 19.14 1.56 -16.70
CA LEU A 203 18.64 0.19 -16.56
C LEU A 203 18.11 -0.11 -15.16
N VAL A 204 18.84 0.28 -14.11
CA VAL A 204 18.48 -0.05 -12.73
C VAL A 204 17.17 0.61 -12.32
N ASP A 205 17.00 1.91 -12.62
CA ASP A 205 15.77 2.62 -12.27
C ASP A 205 14.58 2.11 -13.08
N SER A 206 14.82 1.73 -14.35
CA SER A 206 13.82 1.07 -15.20
C SER A 206 13.39 -0.28 -14.63
N LEU A 207 14.32 -1.09 -14.09
CA LEU A 207 13.99 -2.36 -13.44
C LEU A 207 13.15 -2.15 -12.17
N PHE A 208 13.46 -1.13 -11.36
CA PHE A 208 12.63 -0.78 -10.21
C PHE A 208 11.24 -0.29 -10.61
N LEU A 209 11.14 0.50 -11.68
CA LEU A 209 9.85 0.89 -12.25
C LEU A 209 9.04 -0.33 -12.69
N VAL A 210 9.65 -1.24 -13.46
CA VAL A 210 9.00 -2.47 -13.93
C VAL A 210 8.55 -3.33 -12.74
N GLY A 211 9.38 -3.44 -11.70
CA GLY A 211 9.02 -4.13 -10.46
C GLY A 211 7.84 -3.48 -9.75
N ALA A 212 7.83 -2.14 -9.61
CA ALA A 212 6.73 -1.41 -9.00
C ALA A 212 5.43 -1.54 -9.81
N VAL A 213 5.49 -1.43 -11.14
CA VAL A 213 4.35 -1.61 -12.04
C VAL A 213 3.84 -3.06 -11.96
N GLY A 214 4.72 -4.05 -12.04
CA GLY A 214 4.35 -5.47 -11.97
C GLY A 214 3.65 -5.83 -10.65
N LEU A 215 4.19 -5.38 -9.52
CA LEU A 215 3.56 -5.57 -8.20
C LEU A 215 2.24 -4.80 -8.09
N SER A 216 2.13 -3.63 -8.71
CA SER A 216 0.87 -2.86 -8.74
C SER A 216 -0.21 -3.58 -9.53
N VAL A 217 0.12 -4.11 -10.72
CA VAL A 217 -0.79 -4.90 -11.55
C VAL A 217 -1.22 -6.18 -10.82
N ALA A 218 -0.27 -6.88 -10.19
CA ALA A 218 -0.59 -8.05 -9.38
C ALA A 218 -1.54 -7.71 -8.22
N LEU A 219 -1.31 -6.60 -7.52
CA LEU A 219 -2.17 -6.15 -6.43
C LEU A 219 -3.58 -5.78 -6.91
N VAL A 220 -3.71 -5.10 -8.06
CA VAL A 220 -4.99 -4.82 -8.71
C VAL A 220 -5.70 -6.13 -9.06
N GLY A 221 -4.99 -7.09 -9.65
CA GLY A 221 -5.52 -8.41 -9.99
C GLY A 221 -6.01 -9.18 -8.76
N VAL A 222 -5.25 -9.20 -7.67
CA VAL A 222 -5.66 -9.84 -6.41
C VAL A 222 -6.88 -9.15 -5.80
N SER A 223 -6.92 -7.80 -5.83
CA SER A 223 -8.06 -7.02 -5.33
C SER A 223 -9.35 -7.31 -6.13
N LEU A 224 -9.22 -7.38 -7.47
CA LEU A 224 -10.32 -7.72 -8.36
C LEU A 224 -10.78 -9.17 -8.14
N TYR A 225 -9.84 -10.11 -8.03
CA TYR A 225 -10.14 -11.52 -7.77
C TYR A 225 -10.85 -11.70 -6.42
N HIS A 226 -10.39 -11.00 -5.38
CA HIS A 226 -11.06 -11.00 -4.08
C HIS A 226 -12.47 -10.41 -4.15
N SER A 227 -12.66 -9.34 -4.94
CA SER A 227 -13.98 -8.75 -5.18
C SER A 227 -14.94 -9.70 -5.92
N TRP A 228 -14.37 -10.60 -6.72
CA TRP A 228 -15.14 -11.61 -7.45
C TRP A 228 -15.46 -12.85 -6.63
N THR A 229 -14.55 -13.27 -5.75
CA THR A 229 -14.64 -14.55 -5.05
C THR A 229 -15.22 -14.46 -3.65
N MET A 230 -15.01 -13.35 -2.95
CA MET A 230 -15.38 -13.21 -1.54
C MET A 230 -16.49 -12.19 -1.36
N ASP A 231 -16.17 -10.91 -1.59
CA ASP A 231 -17.08 -9.80 -1.35
C ASP A 231 -16.77 -8.66 -2.31
N PHE A 232 -17.77 -8.23 -3.08
CA PHE A 232 -17.65 -7.12 -4.03
C PHE A 232 -17.47 -5.78 -3.30
N GLN A 233 -16.22 -5.47 -2.97
CA GLN A 233 -15.80 -4.21 -2.36
C GLN A 233 -14.74 -3.50 -3.22
N PRO A 234 -15.14 -2.80 -4.30
CA PRO A 234 -14.23 -2.02 -5.13
C PRO A 234 -13.71 -0.78 -4.37
N GLN A 235 -12.77 -0.99 -3.47
CA GLN A 235 -12.22 0.03 -2.57
C GLN A 235 -10.75 0.34 -2.88
N GLY A 236 -10.50 1.56 -3.33
CA GLY A 236 -9.17 2.06 -3.68
C GLY A 236 -8.16 2.02 -2.55
N ARG A 237 -8.60 2.05 -1.28
CA ARG A 237 -7.71 1.91 -0.10
C ARG A 237 -6.90 0.61 -0.09
N TYR A 238 -7.42 -0.45 -0.73
CA TYR A 238 -6.68 -1.71 -0.85
C TYR A 238 -5.48 -1.60 -1.80
N LEU A 239 -5.47 -0.60 -2.68
CA LEU A 239 -4.42 -0.31 -3.65
C LEU A 239 -3.43 0.78 -3.19
N PHE A 240 -3.64 1.37 -2.00
CA PHE A 240 -2.70 2.36 -1.42
C PHE A 240 -1.23 1.93 -1.31
N PRO A 241 -0.86 0.65 -1.15
CA PRO A 241 0.53 0.21 -1.18
C PRO A 241 1.28 0.55 -2.48
N ILE A 242 0.57 0.84 -3.57
CA ILE A 242 1.15 1.31 -4.84
C ILE A 242 1.90 2.62 -4.67
N LEU A 243 1.31 3.58 -3.94
CA LEU A 243 1.88 4.92 -3.76
C LEU A 243 3.29 4.91 -3.16
N PRO A 244 3.57 4.24 -2.02
CA PRO A 244 4.92 4.23 -1.46
C PRO A 244 5.93 3.42 -2.31
N MET A 245 5.49 2.45 -3.13
CA MET A 245 6.39 1.80 -4.12
C MET A 245 6.85 2.82 -5.17
N PHE A 246 5.93 3.59 -5.74
CA PHE A 246 6.28 4.65 -6.68
C PHE A 246 7.04 5.79 -6.00
N ALA A 247 6.78 6.11 -4.73
CA ALA A 247 7.56 7.09 -3.99
C ALA A 247 9.06 6.71 -3.89
N ILE A 248 9.37 5.41 -3.75
CA ILE A 248 10.75 4.91 -3.79
C ILE A 248 11.37 5.12 -5.18
N VAL A 249 10.65 4.76 -6.25
CA VAL A 249 11.12 4.96 -7.64
C VAL A 249 11.41 6.45 -7.90
N LEU A 250 10.44 7.31 -7.57
CA LEU A 250 10.55 8.76 -7.72
C LEU A 250 11.68 9.36 -6.88
N GLY A 251 11.81 8.91 -5.64
CA GLY A 251 12.81 9.38 -4.71
C GLY A 251 14.23 9.02 -5.15
N ARG A 252 14.43 7.83 -5.71
CA ARG A 252 15.68 7.40 -6.32
C ARG A 252 16.01 8.23 -7.56
N GLY A 253 15.00 8.50 -8.37
CA GLY A 253 15.09 9.31 -9.58
C GLY A 253 15.11 10.83 -9.39
N ARG A 254 15.32 11.33 -8.16
CA ARG A 254 15.14 12.75 -7.82
C ARG A 254 15.84 13.73 -8.78
N ALA A 255 17.02 13.38 -9.29
CA ALA A 255 17.80 14.23 -10.19
C ALA A 255 17.05 14.56 -11.50
N TYR A 256 16.38 13.58 -12.10
CA TYR A 256 15.60 13.77 -13.33
C TYR A 256 14.11 14.01 -13.06
N MET A 257 13.61 13.69 -11.85
CA MET A 257 12.26 14.00 -11.41
C MET A 257 12.07 15.46 -10.98
N ASN A 258 13.15 16.21 -10.73
CA ASN A 258 13.09 17.65 -10.49
C ASN A 258 12.88 18.43 -11.81
N SER A 259 11.86 18.05 -12.57
CA SER A 259 11.47 18.69 -13.82
C SER A 259 10.19 19.50 -13.62
N PRO A 260 10.00 20.62 -14.35
CA PRO A 260 8.76 21.40 -14.27
C PRO A 260 7.51 20.55 -14.51
N LEU A 261 7.55 19.62 -15.46
CA LEU A 261 6.43 18.70 -15.75
C LEU A 261 6.03 17.86 -14.53
N ALA A 262 7.00 17.27 -13.85
CA ALA A 262 6.72 16.45 -12.65
C ALA A 262 6.20 17.31 -11.49
N ILE A 263 6.73 18.51 -11.30
CA ILE A 263 6.29 19.44 -10.26
C ILE A 263 4.86 19.91 -10.52
N ILE A 264 4.53 20.28 -11.77
CA ILE A 264 3.19 20.70 -12.17
C ILE A 264 2.20 19.55 -11.96
N GLY A 265 2.53 18.35 -12.44
CA GLY A 265 1.66 17.18 -12.28
C GLY A 265 1.40 16.83 -10.81
N MET A 266 2.42 16.85 -9.96
CA MET A 266 2.27 16.60 -8.53
C MET A 266 1.47 17.71 -7.83
N SER A 267 1.73 18.97 -8.16
CA SER A 267 1.01 20.13 -7.62
C SER A 267 -0.48 20.08 -8.00
N GLN A 268 -0.79 19.72 -9.25
CA GLN A 268 -2.17 19.58 -9.71
C GLN A 268 -2.91 18.49 -8.92
N LEU A 269 -2.31 17.31 -8.74
CA LEU A 269 -2.92 16.22 -7.96
C LEU A 269 -3.12 16.63 -6.49
N PHE A 270 -2.16 17.35 -5.92
CA PHE A 270 -2.28 17.88 -4.55
C PHE A 270 -3.44 18.87 -4.43
N LEU A 271 -3.56 19.82 -5.36
CA LEU A 271 -4.66 20.80 -5.36
C LEU A 271 -6.03 20.13 -5.54
N LEU A 272 -6.12 19.13 -6.42
CA LEU A 272 -7.36 18.35 -6.60
C LEU A 272 -7.74 17.57 -5.34
N ALA A 273 -6.76 16.98 -4.65
CA ALA A 273 -6.98 16.29 -3.38
C ALA A 273 -7.42 17.27 -2.28
N LEU A 274 -6.78 18.44 -2.20
CA LEU A 274 -7.14 19.50 -1.26
C LEU A 274 -8.57 20.01 -1.51
N TYR A 275 -8.92 20.25 -2.77
CA TYR A 275 -10.27 20.64 -3.18
C TYR A 275 -11.31 19.61 -2.72
N SER A 276 -11.06 18.31 -2.99
CA SER A 276 -11.98 17.24 -2.58
C SER A 276 -12.09 17.12 -1.07
N PHE A 277 -11.00 17.28 -0.34
CA PHE A 277 -11.07 17.25 1.12
C PHE A 277 -11.87 18.44 1.67
N ILE A 278 -11.58 19.67 1.24
CA ILE A 278 -12.22 20.88 1.79
C ILE A 278 -13.67 21.00 1.36
N PHE A 279 -13.94 20.95 0.05
CA PHE A 279 -15.24 21.32 -0.50
C PHE A 279 -16.21 20.15 -0.67
N ILE A 280 -15.71 18.91 -0.66
CA ILE A 280 -16.56 17.72 -0.78
C ILE A 280 -16.64 17.00 0.57
N ALA A 281 -15.50 16.64 1.17
CA ALA A 281 -15.49 15.89 2.42
C ALA A 281 -16.01 16.72 3.60
N LEU A 282 -15.38 17.86 3.93
CA LEU A 282 -15.75 18.64 5.12
C LEU A 282 -17.16 19.23 5.01
N VAL A 283 -17.53 19.76 3.84
CA VAL A 283 -18.89 20.26 3.58
C VAL A 283 -19.90 19.13 3.64
N GLY A 284 -19.61 17.97 3.03
CA GLY A 284 -20.50 16.81 3.06
C GLY A 284 -20.74 16.28 4.47
N VAL A 285 -19.71 16.27 5.32
CA VAL A 285 -19.83 15.87 6.73
C VAL A 285 -20.62 16.90 7.54
N ALA A 286 -20.44 18.20 7.29
CA ALA A 286 -21.16 19.25 8.00
C ALA A 286 -22.68 19.26 7.70
N ASN A 287 -23.08 18.71 6.56
CA ASN A 287 -24.48 18.65 6.12
C ASN A 287 -25.18 17.31 6.45
N MET A 288 -24.52 16.39 7.15
CA MET A 288 -25.07 15.12 7.64
C MET A 288 -25.54 15.25 9.09
#